data_AF-A0A2E5K5D9-F1
#
_entry.id   AF-A0A2E5K5D9-F1
#
_cell.length_a   1.000
_cell.length_b   1.000
_cell.length_c   1.000
_cell.angle_alpha   90.00
_cell.angle_beta   90.00
_cell.angle_gamma   90.00
#
_symmetry.space_group_name_H-M   'P 1'
#
loop_
_entity.id
_entity.type
_entity.pdbx_description
1 polymer ?
#
loop_
_entity_poly.entity_id
_entity_poly.type
_entity_poly.pdbx_seq_one_letter_code
_entity_poly.pdbx_strand_id
1 'polypeptide(L)'
;MADTITEAAQSHLIWAGTLNENFISQSKIRAVNGSAPITIDGNLTLNTNSLVEIGIGYGDQNTDNGKFVVTGNLILDGQLDIQEDFSYDPQSGDQSEILSFDSRSGDFINVIGIEIKGSLYGAQSHSTTTSTLRVISP
;
A
#
# COMPACT_ATOMS: atom_id res chain seq x y z
N MET A 1 14.33 -23.59 -2.08
CA MET A 1 13.26 -22.90 -2.82
C MET A 1 12.46 -22.16 -1.76
N ALA A 2 12.28 -20.85 -1.88
CA ALA A 2 11.37 -20.14 -0.98
C ALA A 2 9.97 -20.70 -1.23
N ASP A 3 9.29 -21.12 -0.17
CA ASP A 3 7.90 -21.56 -0.26
C ASP A 3 7.04 -20.34 -0.67
N THR A 4 5.91 -20.60 -1.34
CA THR A 4 4.99 -19.53 -1.73
C THR A 4 3.72 -19.66 -0.93
N ILE A 5 3.43 -18.66 -0.11
CA ILE A 5 2.15 -18.58 0.59
C ILE A 5 1.12 -17.98 -0.36
N THR A 6 0.04 -18.73 -0.56
CA THR A 6 -1.19 -18.22 -1.19
C THR A 6 -2.23 -18.01 -0.11
N GLU A 7 -2.65 -16.76 0.06
CA GLU A 7 -3.79 -16.45 0.92
C GLU A 7 -5.09 -16.93 0.26
N ALA A 8 -6.00 -17.51 1.04
CA ALA A 8 -7.32 -17.88 0.53
C ALA A 8 -8.17 -16.62 0.26
N ALA A 9 -8.95 -16.62 -0.81
CA ALA A 9 -9.90 -15.53 -1.06
C ALA A 9 -10.83 -15.31 0.16
N GLN A 10 -11.03 -14.04 0.53
CA GLN A 10 -11.85 -13.58 1.67
C GLN A 10 -11.28 -13.80 3.08
N SER A 11 -10.04 -14.30 3.27
CA SER A 11 -9.39 -14.14 4.57
C SER A 11 -8.95 -12.69 4.78
N HIS A 12 -8.94 -12.25 6.04
CA HIS A 12 -8.38 -10.96 6.43
C HIS A 12 -7.05 -11.23 7.14
N LEU A 13 -5.95 -11.14 6.39
CA LEU A 13 -4.62 -11.19 6.97
C LEU A 13 -4.24 -9.80 7.49
N ILE A 14 -4.28 -9.65 8.81
CA ILE A 14 -3.62 -8.54 9.51
C ILE A 14 -2.23 -9.06 9.88
N TRP A 15 -1.23 -8.69 9.09
CA TRP A 15 0.17 -9.02 9.36
C TRP A 15 0.90 -7.76 9.85
N ALA A 16 1.79 -7.92 10.84
CA ALA A 16 2.74 -6.89 11.23
C ALA A 16 4.15 -7.51 11.22
N GLY A 17 5.10 -6.83 10.55
CA GLY A 17 6.50 -7.28 10.45
C GLY A 17 6.85 -7.94 9.11
N THR A 18 7.86 -8.81 9.13
CA THR A 18 8.48 -9.38 7.92
C THR A 18 8.00 -10.79 7.61
N LEU A 19 7.54 -11.02 6.39
CA LEU A 19 7.32 -12.33 5.79
C LEU A 19 8.52 -12.68 4.90
N ASN A 20 9.26 -13.76 5.21
CA ASN A 20 10.47 -14.13 4.48
C ASN A 20 10.21 -15.10 3.31
N GLU A 21 9.14 -14.85 2.56
CA GLU A 21 8.62 -15.75 1.52
C GLU A 21 7.95 -14.96 0.38
N ASN A 22 7.70 -15.64 -0.74
CA ASN A 22 6.83 -15.08 -1.78
C ASN A 22 5.38 -15.12 -1.30
N PHE A 23 4.62 -14.08 -1.62
CA PHE A 23 3.23 -13.94 -1.17
C PHE A 23 2.30 -13.62 -2.33
N ILE A 24 1.22 -14.37 -2.43
CA ILE A 24 0.12 -14.10 -3.35
C ILE A 24 -1.10 -13.76 -2.50
N SER A 25 -1.50 -12.49 -2.53
CA SER A 25 -2.76 -12.09 -1.93
C SER A 25 -3.92 -12.36 -2.89
N GLN A 26 -5.05 -12.79 -2.34
CA GLN A 26 -6.31 -12.96 -3.07
C GLN A 26 -7.49 -12.26 -2.35
N SER A 27 -7.16 -11.38 -1.39
CA SER A 27 -8.11 -10.81 -0.45
C SER A 27 -7.59 -9.45 0.06
N LYS A 28 -8.00 -9.05 1.25
CA LYS A 28 -7.67 -7.76 1.84
C LYS A 28 -6.44 -7.82 2.72
N ILE A 29 -5.43 -7.03 2.36
CA ILE A 29 -4.25 -6.76 3.19
C ILE A 29 -4.23 -5.29 3.59
N ARG A 30 -3.81 -4.99 4.83
CA ARG A 30 -3.86 -3.64 5.38
C ARG A 30 -2.56 -3.25 6.05
N ALA A 31 -1.96 -2.16 5.62
CA ALA A 31 -0.92 -1.46 6.36
C ALA A 31 -1.55 -0.31 7.14
N VAL A 32 -1.40 -0.32 8.47
CA VAL A 32 -2.02 0.67 9.36
C VAL A 32 -1.06 1.83 9.59
N ASN A 33 -1.58 3.07 9.64
CA ASN A 33 -0.81 4.25 10.01
C ASN A 33 -0.24 4.12 11.44
N GLY A 34 0.93 4.72 11.69
CA GLY A 34 1.63 4.67 12.97
C GLY A 34 2.15 3.29 13.38
N SER A 35 2.10 2.30 12.47
CA SER A 35 2.65 0.95 12.67
C SER A 35 3.91 0.75 11.83
N ALA A 36 4.73 -0.23 12.22
CA ALA A 36 5.87 -0.63 11.41
C ALA A 36 5.41 -1.10 10.01
N PRO A 37 6.22 -0.89 8.95
CA PRO A 37 5.91 -1.38 7.62
C PRO A 37 5.67 -2.90 7.59
N ILE A 38 4.80 -3.33 6.68
CA ILE A 38 4.65 -4.75 6.35
C ILE A 38 5.73 -5.08 5.31
N THR A 39 6.65 -5.96 5.68
CA THR A 39 7.76 -6.34 4.80
C THR A 39 7.52 -7.72 4.22
N ILE A 40 7.69 -7.86 2.91
CA ILE A 40 7.73 -9.13 2.20
C ILE A 40 9.15 -9.25 1.63
N ASP A 41 9.96 -10.09 2.26
CA ASP A 41 11.29 -10.42 1.78
C ASP A 41 11.19 -11.52 0.70
N GLY A 42 10.68 -11.11 -0.46
CA GLY A 42 10.31 -11.96 -1.58
C GLY A 42 9.49 -11.19 -2.61
N ASN A 43 8.80 -11.92 -3.50
CA ASN A 43 7.87 -11.35 -4.47
C ASN A 43 6.47 -11.20 -3.86
N LEU A 44 5.75 -10.15 -4.27
CA LEU A 44 4.35 -9.93 -3.93
C LEU A 44 3.50 -9.92 -5.20
N THR A 45 2.47 -10.77 -5.26
CA THR A 45 1.43 -10.72 -6.29
C THR A 45 0.11 -10.30 -5.67
N LEU A 46 -0.44 -9.18 -6.14
CA LEU A 46 -1.77 -8.70 -5.82
C LEU A 46 -2.66 -8.97 -7.03
N ASN A 47 -3.53 -9.97 -6.93
CA ASN A 47 -4.40 -10.33 -8.04
C ASN A 47 -5.62 -9.41 -8.13
N THR A 48 -6.50 -9.67 -9.10
CA THR A 48 -7.72 -8.87 -9.35
C THR A 48 -8.72 -8.84 -8.21
N ASN A 49 -8.62 -9.76 -7.24
CA ASN A 49 -9.47 -9.79 -6.04
C ASN A 49 -8.78 -9.14 -4.83
N SER A 50 -7.50 -8.77 -4.94
CA SER A 50 -6.77 -8.14 -3.85
C SER A 50 -7.24 -6.71 -3.59
N LEU A 51 -7.39 -6.38 -2.31
CA LEU A 51 -7.61 -5.02 -1.83
C LEU A 51 -6.46 -4.64 -0.90
N VAL A 52 -5.69 -3.63 -1.28
CA VAL A 52 -4.62 -3.07 -0.44
C VAL A 52 -5.17 -1.85 0.28
N GLU A 53 -5.35 -1.94 1.59
CA GLU A 53 -5.69 -0.80 2.43
C GLU A 53 -4.42 -0.15 2.97
N ILE A 54 -4.28 1.15 2.74
CA ILE A 54 -3.20 1.97 3.31
C ILE A 54 -3.80 3.00 4.24
N GLY A 55 -3.47 2.91 5.53
CA GLY A 55 -3.77 3.95 6.50
C GLY A 55 -2.87 5.16 6.28
N ILE A 56 -3.44 6.35 6.14
CA ILE A 56 -2.70 7.62 6.15
C ILE A 56 -3.08 8.42 7.40
N GLY A 57 -2.09 8.98 8.09
CA GLY A 57 -2.28 9.52 9.44
C GLY A 57 -1.50 10.80 9.72
N TYR A 58 -1.76 11.36 10.90
CA TYR A 58 -1.09 12.56 11.40
C TYR A 58 0.36 12.24 11.82
N GLY A 59 1.34 12.91 11.19
CA GLY A 59 2.74 12.84 11.58
C GLY A 59 3.74 12.92 10.43
N ASP A 60 4.94 12.34 10.60
CA ASP A 60 5.95 12.26 9.54
C ASP A 60 5.46 11.28 8.48
N GLN A 61 5.24 11.78 7.26
CA GLN A 61 4.67 11.03 6.15
C GLN A 61 5.49 9.80 5.74
N ASN A 62 6.74 9.68 6.21
CA ASN A 62 7.59 8.53 5.95
C ASN A 62 7.55 7.46 7.05
N THR A 63 7.10 7.79 8.26
CA THR A 63 7.06 6.85 9.40
C THR A 63 5.67 6.55 9.90
N ASP A 64 4.73 7.48 9.69
CA ASP A 64 3.43 7.44 10.33
C ASP A 64 2.34 6.98 9.35
N ASN A 65 2.67 6.78 8.09
CA ASN A 65 1.77 6.17 7.10
C ASN A 65 1.99 4.67 7.00
N GLY A 66 0.91 3.95 6.69
CA GLY A 66 0.96 2.55 6.33
C GLY A 66 1.83 2.35 5.09
N LYS A 67 2.72 1.37 5.15
CA LYS A 67 3.68 1.09 4.07
C LYS A 67 3.86 -0.41 3.88
N PHE A 68 3.92 -0.83 2.61
CA PHE A 68 4.45 -2.15 2.25
C PHE A 68 5.86 -2.02 1.67
N VAL A 69 6.74 -2.90 2.12
CA VAL A 69 8.11 -3.03 1.64
C VAL A 69 8.26 -4.42 1.01
N VAL A 70 8.44 -4.50 -0.29
CA VAL A 70 8.66 -5.74 -1.02
C VAL A 70 10.14 -5.76 -1.46
N THR A 71 10.90 -6.80 -1.18
CA THR A 71 12.33 -6.82 -1.60
C THR A 71 12.51 -7.36 -3.02
N GLY A 72 11.48 -8.00 -3.59
CA GLY A 72 11.46 -8.52 -4.94
C GLY A 72 10.50 -7.80 -5.89
N ASN A 73 9.94 -8.55 -6.84
CA ASN A 73 8.99 -8.07 -7.82
C ASN A 73 7.58 -7.91 -7.20
N LEU A 74 6.96 -6.75 -7.47
CA LEU A 74 5.58 -6.44 -7.13
C LEU A 74 4.69 -6.51 -8.38
N ILE A 75 3.73 -7.42 -8.40
CA ILE A 75 2.71 -7.51 -9.44
C ILE A 75 1.43 -6.87 -8.93
N LEU A 76 0.97 -5.83 -9.62
CA LEU A 76 -0.26 -5.08 -9.30
C LEU A 76 -1.35 -5.38 -10.31
N ASP A 77 -2.37 -6.14 -9.90
CA ASP A 77 -3.63 -6.31 -10.63
C ASP A 77 -4.85 -6.02 -9.72
N GLY A 78 -4.63 -5.64 -8.46
CA GLY A 78 -5.69 -5.44 -7.46
C GLY A 78 -6.22 -4.00 -7.37
N GLN A 79 -6.87 -3.71 -6.26
CA GLN A 79 -7.39 -2.39 -5.90
C GLN A 79 -6.56 -1.79 -4.74
N LEU A 80 -6.40 -0.47 -4.76
CA LEU A 80 -5.83 0.30 -3.65
C LEU A 80 -6.96 1.08 -2.96
N ASP A 81 -6.98 1.09 -1.65
CA ASP A 81 -7.91 1.86 -0.83
C ASP A 81 -7.13 2.66 0.21
N ILE A 82 -7.23 3.98 0.10
CA ILE A 82 -6.58 4.91 1.03
C ILE A 82 -7.58 5.22 2.16
N GLN A 83 -7.16 4.95 3.39
CA GLN A 83 -7.97 5.11 4.58
C GLN A 83 -7.37 6.20 5.47
N GLU A 84 -8.08 7.29 5.66
CA GLU A 84 -7.62 8.36 6.55
C GLU A 84 -7.87 8.05 8.03
N ASP A 85 -6.94 8.50 8.85
CA ASP A 85 -7.19 8.77 10.25
C ASP A 85 -7.96 10.10 10.41
N PHE A 86 -8.99 10.12 11.27
CA PHE A 86 -9.80 11.32 11.56
C PHE A 86 -8.98 12.53 12.04
N SER A 87 -7.77 12.31 12.53
CA SER A 87 -6.84 13.36 12.98
C SER A 87 -5.94 13.91 11.86
N TYR A 88 -6.01 13.38 10.64
CA TYR A 88 -5.17 13.82 9.53
C TYR A 88 -5.56 15.22 9.02
N ASP A 89 -4.56 16.08 8.84
CA ASP A 89 -4.72 17.43 8.31
C ASP A 89 -3.76 17.66 7.13
N PRO A 90 -4.04 17.04 5.97
CA PRO A 90 -3.16 17.08 4.81
C PRO A 90 -3.06 18.50 4.21
N GLN A 91 -1.90 18.81 3.65
CA GLN A 91 -1.68 20.00 2.83
C GLN A 91 -1.41 19.61 1.38
N SER A 92 -1.86 20.44 0.43
CA SER A 92 -1.52 20.24 -0.98
C SER A 92 -0.01 20.24 -1.17
N GLY A 93 0.52 19.23 -1.85
CA GLY A 93 1.94 18.99 -2.03
C GLY A 93 2.53 17.91 -1.13
N ASP A 94 1.85 17.52 -0.05
CA ASP A 94 2.25 16.43 0.84
C ASP A 94 2.49 15.13 0.07
N GLN A 95 3.53 14.39 0.44
CA GLN A 95 3.93 13.14 -0.21
C GLN A 95 4.21 12.05 0.80
N SER A 96 3.58 10.90 0.56
CA SER A 96 3.68 9.71 1.40
C SER A 96 4.14 8.53 0.55
N GLU A 97 5.24 7.88 0.92
CA GLU A 97 5.64 6.63 0.28
C GLU A 97 4.83 5.47 0.85
N ILE A 98 4.01 4.85 0.01
CA ILE A 98 3.08 3.79 0.43
C ILE A 98 3.57 2.40 0.04
N LEU A 99 4.45 2.32 -0.97
CA LEU A 99 5.06 1.08 -1.45
C LEU A 99 6.53 1.31 -1.78
N SER A 100 7.38 0.32 -1.44
CA SER A 100 8.73 0.18 -2.01
C SER A 100 8.95 -1.24 -2.51
N PHE A 101 9.64 -1.40 -3.64
CA PHE A 101 9.86 -2.66 -4.35
C PHE A 101 11.17 -2.62 -5.15
N ASP A 102 11.71 -3.79 -5.51
CA ASP A 102 12.87 -3.87 -6.43
C ASP A 102 12.44 -3.64 -7.88
N SER A 103 11.32 -4.26 -8.27
CA SER A 103 10.70 -4.06 -9.58
C SER A 103 9.18 -4.17 -9.47
N ARG A 104 8.48 -3.64 -10.48
CA ARG A 104 7.02 -3.66 -10.54
C ARG A 104 6.54 -4.00 -11.94
N SER A 105 5.44 -4.74 -11.99
CA SER A 105 4.64 -4.94 -13.20
C SER A 105 3.16 -4.71 -12.92
N GLY A 106 2.44 -4.17 -13.90
CA GLY A 106 1.04 -3.79 -13.74
C GLY A 106 0.84 -2.48 -12.97
N ASP A 107 -0.41 -2.16 -12.70
CA ASP A 107 -0.89 -0.98 -11.98
C ASP A 107 -2.13 -1.39 -11.17
N PHE A 108 -2.48 -0.63 -10.13
CA PHE A 108 -3.77 -0.83 -9.48
C PHE A 108 -4.90 -0.58 -10.50
N ILE A 109 -5.85 -1.51 -10.59
CA ILE A 109 -6.99 -1.40 -11.50
C ILE A 109 -7.91 -0.26 -11.05
N ASN A 110 -8.00 -0.04 -9.74
CA ASN A 110 -8.78 1.04 -9.16
C ASN A 110 -8.10 1.58 -7.90
N VAL A 111 -8.26 2.89 -7.66
CA VAL A 111 -7.81 3.55 -6.44
C VAL A 111 -9.03 4.21 -5.79
N ILE A 112 -9.34 3.77 -4.57
CA ILE A 112 -10.47 4.18 -3.74
C ILE A 112 -9.93 5.04 -2.60
N GLY A 113 -10.77 5.92 -2.04
CA GLY A 113 -10.37 6.79 -0.92
C GLY A 113 -9.45 7.95 -1.34
N ILE A 114 -9.54 8.36 -2.61
CA ILE A 114 -8.74 9.47 -3.13
C ILE A 114 -9.16 10.82 -2.54
N GLU A 115 -10.38 11.01 -2.04
CA GLU A 115 -10.78 12.26 -1.39
C GLU A 115 -10.26 12.28 0.05
N ILE A 116 -9.16 12.99 0.29
CA ILE A 116 -8.40 12.94 1.55
C ILE A 116 -8.98 13.90 2.61
N LYS A 117 -9.50 15.06 2.20
CA LYS A 117 -10.23 16.00 3.08
C LYS A 117 -10.78 17.16 2.25
N GLY A 118 -12.09 17.33 2.20
CA GLY A 118 -12.70 18.41 1.41
C GLY A 118 -12.29 18.33 -0.06
N SER A 119 -11.67 19.37 -0.62
CA SER A 119 -11.22 19.38 -2.02
C SER A 119 -9.78 18.89 -2.21
N LEU A 120 -9.22 18.09 -1.29
CA LEU A 120 -7.88 17.51 -1.47
C LEU A 120 -7.97 16.06 -1.93
N TYR A 121 -7.15 15.70 -2.90
CA TYR A 121 -7.14 14.40 -3.53
C TYR A 121 -5.78 13.71 -3.43
N GLY A 122 -5.76 12.39 -3.30
CA GLY A 122 -4.57 11.55 -3.42
C GLY A 122 -4.26 11.21 -4.88
N ALA A 123 -3.17 11.74 -5.41
CA ALA A 123 -2.63 11.35 -6.70
C ALA A 123 -1.51 10.33 -6.51
N GLN A 124 -1.73 9.11 -7.00
CA GLN A 124 -0.69 8.08 -6.99
C GLN A 124 0.33 8.33 -8.11
N SER A 125 1.61 8.17 -7.79
CA SER A 125 2.70 8.16 -8.77
C SER A 125 3.62 6.98 -8.51
N HIS A 126 4.12 6.37 -9.59
CA HIS A 126 5.07 5.27 -9.54
C HIS A 126 6.43 5.72 -10.03
N SER A 127 7.48 5.32 -9.32
CA SER A 127 8.86 5.33 -9.80
C SER A 127 9.28 3.91 -10.18
N THR A 128 10.57 3.69 -10.45
CA THR A 128 11.11 2.35 -10.72
C THR A 128 11.08 1.44 -9.49
N THR A 129 11.10 1.99 -8.28
CA THR A 129 11.25 1.23 -7.03
C THR A 129 10.31 1.66 -5.91
N THR A 130 9.47 2.67 -6.14
CA THR A 130 8.57 3.20 -5.11
C THR A 130 7.23 3.61 -5.71
N SER A 131 6.19 3.62 -4.87
CA SER A 131 4.94 4.32 -5.17
C SER A 131 4.63 5.32 -4.08
N THR A 132 4.32 6.53 -4.50
CA THR A 132 3.98 7.63 -3.61
C THR A 132 2.54 8.06 -3.82
N LEU A 133 1.91 8.49 -2.74
CA LEU A 133 0.65 9.22 -2.75
C LEU A 133 0.98 10.69 -2.52
N ARG A 134 0.58 11.54 -3.46
CA ARG A 134 0.71 12.99 -3.34
C ARG A 134 -0.64 13.63 -3.12
N VAL A 135 -0.76 14.46 -2.09
CA VAL A 135 -1.94 15.28 -1.88
C VAL A 135 -1.94 16.41 -2.91
N ILE A 136 -3.03 16.56 -3.66
CA ILE A 136 -3.24 17.62 -4.63
C ILE A 136 -4.56 18.35 -4.37
N SER A 137 -4.61 19.62 -4.71
CA SER A 137 -5.87 20.35 -4.90
C SER A 137 -6.29 20.25 -6.37
N PRO A 138 -7.60 20.21 -6.69
CA PRO A 138 -8.10 20.28 -8.06
C PRO A 138 -7.70 21.58 -8.77
#